data_AF-A0A1I2VE61-F1
#
_entry.id   AF-A0A1I2VE61-F1
#
_cell.length_a   1.000
_cell.length_b   1.000
_cell.length_c   1.000
_cell.angle_alpha   90.00
_cell.angle_beta   90.00
_cell.angle_gamma   90.00
#
_symmetry.space_group_name_H-M   'P 1'
#
loop_
_entity.id
_entity.type
_entity.pdbx_description
1 polymer ?
#
loop_
_entity_poly.entity_id
_entity_poly.type
_entity_poly.pdbx_seq_one_letter_code
_entity_poly.pdbx_strand_id
1 'polypeptide(L)'
;MKFLDAVVAGIAGTIAMTAFLYLLSFVTHRVMKVVRILGTMLLNRTHPDGSLSELTGTKVAGTLAHYAAGIFFAIIYLALWNSGVGLPTASWGLLFGLAHGLVAMVIWYFFFMVHPRPPIIRLRTYLTTLIFAHIIYGFVMSYTFYLLTQPDYSFWQ
;
A
#
# COMPACT_ATOMS: atom_id res chain seq x y z
N MET A 1 -17.55 13.39 9.47
CA MET A 1 -17.65 13.05 8.03
C MET A 1 -16.28 12.77 7.43
N LYS A 2 -15.32 13.71 7.52
CA LYS A 2 -13.92 13.55 7.03
C LYS A 2 -13.21 12.22 7.36
N PHE A 3 -13.46 11.63 8.54
CA PHE A 3 -12.88 10.32 8.89
C PHE A 3 -13.38 9.18 7.98
N LEU A 4 -14.69 9.10 7.74
CA LEU A 4 -15.26 8.08 6.87
C LEU A 4 -14.77 8.27 5.42
N ASP A 5 -14.66 9.52 4.97
CA ASP A 5 -14.11 9.86 3.65
C ASP A 5 -12.66 9.39 3.51
N ALA A 6 -11.84 9.54 4.56
CA ALA A 6 -10.48 9.02 4.60
C ALA A 6 -10.44 7.48 4.59
N VAL A 7 -11.36 6.80 5.30
CA VAL A 7 -11.48 5.33 5.24
C VAL A 7 -11.80 4.86 3.83
N VAL A 8 -12.79 5.47 3.17
CA VAL A 8 -13.17 5.15 1.79
C VAL A 8 -12.02 5.42 0.82
N ALA A 9 -11.34 6.56 0.96
CA ALA A 9 -10.17 6.90 0.17
C ALA A 9 -9.00 5.92 0.37
N GLY A 10 -8.75 5.48 1.61
CA GLY A 10 -7.74 4.47 1.93
C GLY A 10 -8.04 3.11 1.32
N ILE A 11 -9.32 2.69 1.32
CA ILE A 11 -9.79 1.49 0.62
C ILE A 11 -9.55 1.62 -0.89
N ALA A 12 -9.96 2.73 -1.50
CA ALA A 12 -9.80 2.97 -2.94
C ALA A 12 -8.32 2.98 -3.36
N GLY A 13 -7.47 3.68 -2.61
CA GLY A 13 -6.02 3.65 -2.83
C GLY A 13 -5.44 2.25 -2.71
N THR A 14 -5.87 1.48 -1.70
CA THR A 14 -5.40 0.09 -1.48
C THR A 14 -5.77 -0.82 -2.65
N ILE A 15 -6.99 -0.69 -3.18
CA ILE A 15 -7.44 -1.40 -4.38
C ILE A 15 -6.54 -1.06 -5.56
N ALA A 16 -6.31 0.23 -5.82
CA ALA A 16 -5.52 0.69 -6.96
C ALA A 16 -4.07 0.18 -6.91
N MET A 17 -3.39 0.31 -5.77
CA MET A 17 -2.01 -0.19 -5.65
C MET A 17 -1.93 -1.72 -5.71
N THR A 18 -2.93 -2.42 -5.18
CA THR A 18 -2.99 -3.89 -5.28
C THR A 18 -3.19 -4.32 -6.72
N ALA A 19 -4.12 -3.68 -7.44
CA ALA A 19 -4.37 -3.95 -8.85
C ALA A 19 -3.12 -3.70 -9.70
N PHE A 20 -2.41 -2.59 -9.46
CA PHE A 20 -1.14 -2.28 -10.12
C PHE A 20 -0.10 -3.39 -9.93
N LEU A 21 0.10 -3.86 -8.70
CA LEU A 21 1.08 -4.92 -8.43
C LEU A 21 0.66 -6.27 -9.00
N TYR A 22 -0.64 -6.55 -9.08
CA TYR A 22 -1.15 -7.75 -9.73
C TYR A 22 -0.92 -7.72 -11.24
N LEU A 23 -1.19 -6.57 -11.88
CA LEU A 23 -0.91 -6.36 -13.30
C LEU A 23 0.59 -6.49 -13.59
N LEU A 24 1.43 -5.86 -12.77
CA LEU A 24 2.88 -5.94 -12.95
C LEU A 24 3.41 -7.36 -12.72
N SER A 25 2.85 -8.09 -11.76
CA SER A 25 3.14 -9.51 -11.54
C SER A 25 2.74 -10.37 -12.75
N PHE A 26 1.60 -10.07 -13.37
CA PHE A 26 1.13 -10.76 -14.58
C PHE A 26 2.05 -10.51 -15.78
N VAL A 27 2.43 -9.25 -16.02
CA VAL A 27 3.27 -8.87 -17.18
C VAL A 27 4.72 -9.33 -17.02
N THR A 28 5.27 -9.29 -15.81
CA THR A 28 6.70 -9.60 -15.58
C THR A 28 6.94 -11.04 -15.15
N HIS A 29 5.88 -11.81 -14.88
CA HIS A 29 5.92 -13.14 -14.26
C HIS A 29 6.66 -13.20 -12.91
N ARG A 30 6.84 -12.05 -12.24
CA ARG A 30 7.51 -11.95 -10.93
C ARG A 30 6.50 -11.98 -9.80
N VAL A 31 6.93 -12.47 -8.64
CA VAL A 31 6.13 -12.49 -7.42
C VAL A 31 6.09 -11.09 -6.80
N MET A 32 4.99 -10.35 -7.04
CA MET A 32 4.78 -8.99 -6.52
C MET A 32 3.46 -8.85 -5.75
N LYS A 33 2.75 -9.96 -5.51
CA LYS A 33 1.43 -9.99 -4.88
C LYS A 33 1.54 -9.72 -3.37
N VAL A 34 1.55 -8.44 -2.98
CA VAL A 34 1.72 -7.98 -1.58
C VAL A 34 0.87 -8.75 -0.58
N VAL A 35 -0.43 -8.89 -0.85
CA VAL A 35 -1.37 -9.62 0.00
C VAL A 35 -0.87 -11.04 0.31
N ARG A 36 -0.34 -11.74 -0.69
CA ARG A 36 0.16 -13.11 -0.50
C ARG A 36 1.45 -13.15 0.30
N ILE A 37 2.39 -12.25 0.00
CA ILE A 37 3.67 -12.16 0.71
C ILE A 37 3.40 -11.80 2.18
N LEU A 38 2.60 -10.76 2.41
CA LEU A 38 2.23 -10.27 3.73
C LEU A 38 1.55 -11.36 4.56
N GLY A 39 0.51 -12.00 4.02
CA GLY A 39 -0.17 -13.09 4.74
C GLY A 39 0.73 -14.29 5.01
N THR A 40 1.63 -14.63 4.09
CA THR A 40 2.58 -15.73 4.26
C THR A 40 3.55 -15.45 5.40
N MET A 41 4.10 -14.23 5.46
CA MET A 41 5.01 -13.84 6.53
C MET A 41 4.29 -13.62 7.87
N LEU A 42 3.13 -12.95 7.90
CA LEU A 42 2.38 -12.73 9.14
C LEU A 42 1.99 -14.03 9.84
N LEU A 43 1.68 -15.07 9.07
CA LEU A 43 1.30 -16.38 9.62
C LEU A 43 2.48 -17.37 9.69
N ASN A 44 3.70 -16.94 9.33
CA ASN A 44 4.89 -17.79 9.23
C ASN A 44 4.64 -19.09 8.44
N ARG A 45 4.01 -18.95 7.26
CA ARG A 45 3.58 -20.06 6.38
C ARG A 45 4.42 -20.17 5.11
N THR A 46 5.63 -19.63 5.11
CA THR A 46 6.59 -19.88 4.02
C THR A 46 6.89 -21.37 3.94
N HIS A 47 6.78 -21.96 2.75
CA HIS A 47 7.10 -23.36 2.54
C HIS A 47 8.61 -23.62 2.67
N PRO A 48 9.06 -24.87 2.93
CA PRO A 48 10.49 -25.20 3.03
C PRO A 48 11.31 -24.85 1.78
N ASP A 49 10.68 -24.84 0.60
CA ASP A 49 11.28 -24.43 -0.67
C ASP A 49 11.32 -22.89 -0.87
N GLY A 50 10.87 -22.12 0.13
CA GLY A 50 10.80 -20.66 0.07
C GLY A 50 9.58 -20.11 -0.67
N SER A 51 8.65 -20.96 -1.13
CA SER A 51 7.45 -20.54 -1.85
C SER A 51 6.36 -19.98 -0.91
N LEU A 52 5.45 -19.19 -1.50
CA LEU A 52 4.36 -18.54 -0.79
C LEU A 52 3.21 -19.51 -0.51
N SER A 53 2.60 -19.39 0.66
CA SER A 53 1.40 -20.16 0.99
C SER A 53 0.23 -19.81 0.07
N GLU A 54 -0.52 -20.83 -0.34
CA GLU A 54 -1.74 -20.70 -1.16
C GLU A 54 -3.04 -20.79 -0.36
N LEU A 55 -2.95 -21.04 0.94
CA LEU A 55 -4.10 -21.24 1.82
C LEU A 55 -5.01 -20.01 1.83
N THR A 56 -6.32 -20.24 1.82
CA THR A 56 -7.32 -19.17 1.89
C THR A 56 -7.12 -18.27 3.10
N GLY A 57 -6.84 -18.85 4.27
CA GLY A 57 -6.57 -18.07 5.50
C GLY A 57 -5.35 -17.15 5.38
N THR A 58 -4.33 -17.54 4.61
CA THR A 58 -3.16 -16.69 4.32
C THR A 58 -3.58 -15.49 3.46
N LYS A 59 -4.38 -15.72 2.43
CA LYS A 59 -4.90 -14.67 1.55
C LYS A 59 -5.79 -13.70 2.32
N VAL A 60 -6.68 -14.21 3.16
CA VAL A 60 -7.55 -13.39 4.02
C VAL A 60 -6.74 -12.54 5.00
N ALA A 61 -5.80 -13.15 5.75
CA ALA A 61 -4.98 -12.42 6.71
C ALA A 61 -4.16 -11.31 6.04
N GLY A 62 -3.53 -11.61 4.89
CA GLY A 62 -2.79 -10.63 4.11
C GLY A 62 -3.67 -9.51 3.57
N THR A 63 -4.89 -9.82 3.14
CA THR A 63 -5.86 -8.81 2.67
C THR A 63 -6.24 -7.89 3.82
N LEU A 64 -6.69 -8.44 4.94
CA LEU A 64 -7.10 -7.65 6.10
C LEU A 64 -5.97 -6.76 6.61
N ALA A 65 -4.76 -7.29 6.74
CA ALA A 65 -3.60 -6.51 7.13
C ALA A 65 -3.27 -5.39 6.14
N HIS A 66 -3.38 -5.65 4.83
CA HIS A 66 -3.09 -4.65 3.80
C HIS A 66 -4.12 -3.51 3.78
N TYR A 67 -5.41 -3.83 3.88
CA TYR A 67 -6.47 -2.82 3.98
C TYR A 67 -6.41 -2.04 5.29
N ALA A 68 -6.09 -2.70 6.41
CA ALA A 68 -5.87 -2.02 7.68
C ALA A 68 -4.70 -1.02 7.59
N ALA A 69 -3.59 -1.41 6.98
CA ALA A 69 -2.46 -0.51 6.72
C ALA A 69 -2.86 0.66 5.80
N GLY A 70 -3.57 0.39 4.70
CA GLY A 70 -4.07 1.44 3.81
C GLY A 70 -4.95 2.46 4.53
N ILE A 71 -5.96 2.00 5.28
CA ILE A 71 -6.81 2.87 6.08
C ILE A 71 -5.99 3.68 7.10
N PHE A 72 -5.03 3.04 7.77
CA PHE A 72 -4.14 3.71 8.71
C PHE A 72 -3.35 4.86 8.06
N PHE A 73 -2.75 4.64 6.88
CA PHE A 73 -2.05 5.71 6.15
C PHE A 73 -3.01 6.80 5.66
N ALA A 74 -4.24 6.44 5.29
CA ALA A 74 -5.23 7.45 4.92
C ALA A 74 -5.62 8.37 6.10
N ILE A 75 -5.71 7.81 7.31
CA ILE A 75 -5.94 8.57 8.53
C ILE A 75 -4.74 9.49 8.82
N ILE A 76 -3.50 9.05 8.57
CA ILE A 76 -2.32 9.90 8.70
C ILE A 76 -2.40 11.09 7.74
N TYR A 77 -2.78 10.88 6.48
CA TYR A 77 -2.92 11.98 5.51
C TYR A 77 -3.99 12.98 5.96
N LEU A 78 -5.14 12.49 6.45
CA LEU A 78 -6.17 13.34 7.03
C LEU A 78 -5.63 14.16 8.22
N ALA A 79 -4.84 13.54 9.10
CA ALA A 79 -4.22 14.24 10.22
C ALA A 79 -3.24 15.33 9.75
N LEU A 80 -2.41 15.04 8.74
CA LEU A 80 -1.50 16.00 8.12
C LEU A 80 -2.27 17.19 7.53
N TRP A 81 -3.29 16.95 6.71
CA TRP A 81 -4.12 18.01 6.14
C TRP A 81 -4.84 18.84 7.21
N ASN A 82 -5.37 18.21 8.26
CA ASN A 82 -6.00 18.92 9.37
C ASN A 82 -5.01 19.76 10.20
N SER A 83 -3.72 19.40 10.18
CA SER A 83 -2.64 20.19 10.82
C SER A 83 -2.06 21.28 9.90
N GLY A 84 -2.60 21.46 8.70
CA GLY A 84 -2.10 22.44 7.72
C GLY A 84 -0.91 21.95 6.89
N VAL A 85 -0.54 20.66 6.98
CA VAL A 85 0.52 20.08 6.17
C VAL A 85 -0.06 19.53 4.87
N GLY A 86 0.10 20.31 3.80
CA GLY A 86 -0.32 19.97 2.45
C GLY A 86 -1.83 19.98 2.23
N LEU A 87 -2.25 19.53 1.04
CA LEU A 87 -3.64 19.54 0.60
C LEU A 87 -3.98 18.23 -0.14
N PRO A 88 -5.25 17.81 -0.23
CA PRO A 88 -5.67 16.68 -1.07
C PRO A 88 -5.66 17.05 -2.56
N THR A 89 -4.47 17.30 -3.11
CA THR A 89 -4.22 17.56 -4.54
C THR A 89 -3.37 16.45 -5.16
N ALA A 90 -3.22 16.47 -6.48
CA ALA A 90 -2.36 15.53 -7.21
C ALA A 90 -0.91 15.62 -6.73
N SER A 91 -0.33 16.82 -6.66
CA SER A 91 1.07 17.03 -6.26
C SER A 91 1.35 16.51 -4.84
N TRP A 92 0.49 16.84 -3.89
CA TRP A 92 0.61 16.37 -2.50
C TRP A 92 0.32 14.88 -2.36
N GLY A 93 -0.64 14.33 -3.10
CA GLY A 93 -0.90 12.89 -3.13
C GLY A 93 0.30 12.09 -3.64
N LEU A 94 0.95 12.55 -4.70
CA LEU A 94 2.18 11.95 -5.22
C LEU A 94 3.35 12.08 -4.23
N LEU A 95 3.52 13.27 -3.63
CA LEU A 95 4.59 13.51 -2.65
C LEU A 95 4.42 12.65 -1.40
N PHE A 96 3.23 12.62 -0.80
CA PHE A 96 2.96 11.78 0.35
C PHE A 96 3.07 10.30 -0.02
N GLY A 97 2.59 9.91 -1.21
CA GLY A 97 2.72 8.55 -1.73
C GLY A 97 4.19 8.10 -1.86
N LEU A 98 5.07 8.97 -2.35
CA LEU A 98 6.51 8.73 -2.41
C LEU A 98 7.12 8.62 -1.01
N ALA A 99 6.84 9.59 -0.14
CA ALA A 99 7.39 9.62 1.22
C ALA A 99 7.00 8.38 2.03
N HIS A 100 5.70 8.04 2.03
CA HIS A 100 5.21 6.81 2.64
C HIS A 100 5.76 5.57 1.91
N GLY A 101 5.86 5.56 0.59
CA GLY A 101 6.46 4.45 -0.16
C GLY A 101 7.89 4.13 0.27
N LEU A 102 8.70 5.15 0.58
CA LEU A 102 10.05 4.97 1.16
C LEU A 102 9.99 4.41 2.58
N VAL A 103 9.08 4.89 3.42
CA VAL A 103 8.87 4.32 4.77
C VAL A 103 8.44 2.85 4.68
N ALA A 104 7.48 2.53 3.81
CA ALA A 104 7.02 1.17 3.56
C ALA A 104 8.17 0.30 3.07
N MET A 105 9.02 0.78 2.16
CA MET A 105 10.21 0.06 1.71
C MET A 105 11.12 -0.34 2.90
N VAL A 106 11.38 0.58 3.82
CA VAL A 106 12.20 0.33 5.00
C VAL A 106 11.54 -0.69 5.93
N ILE A 107 10.23 -0.54 6.20
CA ILE A 107 9.46 -1.49 7.00
C ILE A 107 9.52 -2.90 6.38
N TRP A 108 9.31 -3.01 5.07
CA TRP A 108 9.37 -4.28 4.36
C TRP A 108 10.78 -4.88 4.38
N TYR A 109 11.83 -4.07 4.21
CA TYR A 109 13.21 -4.54 4.31
C TYR A 109 13.48 -5.18 5.68
N PHE A 110 13.12 -4.51 6.77
CA PHE A 110 13.27 -5.06 8.11
C PHE A 110 12.37 -6.27 8.36
N PHE A 111 11.14 -6.27 7.84
CA PHE A 111 10.26 -7.41 7.98
C PHE A 111 10.85 -8.66 7.31
N PHE A 112 11.41 -8.53 6.10
CA PHE A 112 12.13 -9.62 5.45
C PHE A 112 13.41 -10.04 6.20
N MET A 113 14.15 -9.09 6.76
CA MET A 113 15.43 -9.36 7.46
C MET A 113 15.23 -10.09 8.78
N VAL A 114 14.20 -9.71 9.55
CA VAL A 114 13.94 -10.23 10.90
C VAL A 114 13.08 -11.49 10.87
N HIS A 115 12.24 -11.66 9.85
CA HIS A 115 11.34 -12.81 9.77
C HIS A 115 12.15 -14.12 9.71
N PRO A 116 11.81 -15.16 10.51
CA PRO A 116 12.64 -16.36 10.64
C PRO A 116 12.70 -17.22 9.37
N ARG A 117 11.68 -17.12 8.51
CA ARG A 117 11.57 -17.88 7.25
C ARG A 117 10.96 -17.01 6.14
N PRO A 118 11.66 -15.97 5.65
CA PRO A 118 11.11 -15.11 4.62
C PRO A 118 11.03 -15.87 3.28
N PRO A 119 10.05 -15.57 2.42
CA PRO A 119 9.96 -16.22 1.12
C PRO A 119 11.10 -15.80 0.18
N ILE A 120 11.49 -16.70 -0.72
CA ILE A 120 12.58 -16.45 -1.67
C ILE A 120 12.05 -15.60 -2.82
N ILE A 121 12.36 -14.30 -2.77
CA ILE A 121 12.03 -13.35 -3.83
C ILE A 121 13.22 -12.44 -4.15
N ARG A 122 13.20 -11.79 -5.33
CA ARG A 122 14.17 -10.75 -5.66
C ARG A 122 13.86 -9.46 -4.90
N LEU A 123 14.31 -9.39 -3.65
CA LEU A 123 13.95 -8.33 -2.69
C LEU A 123 14.16 -6.93 -3.23
N ARG A 124 15.31 -6.63 -3.85
CA ARG A 124 15.57 -5.29 -4.44
C ARG A 124 14.49 -4.87 -5.43
N THR A 125 14.15 -5.75 -6.38
CA THR A 125 13.10 -5.47 -7.37
C THR A 125 11.76 -5.25 -6.68
N TYR A 126 11.40 -6.13 -5.73
CA TYR A 126 10.15 -6.03 -4.98
C TYR A 126 10.04 -4.70 -4.22
N LEU A 127 11.08 -4.33 -3.46
CA LEU A 127 11.15 -3.07 -2.72
C LEU A 127 11.03 -1.83 -3.62
N THR A 128 11.67 -1.83 -4.78
CA THR A 128 11.51 -0.75 -5.76
C THR A 128 10.08 -0.66 -6.28
N THR A 129 9.44 -1.79 -6.59
CA THR A 129 8.03 -1.79 -7.05
C THR A 129 7.05 -1.31 -5.98
N LEU A 130 7.35 -1.52 -4.69
CA LEU A 130 6.53 -1.01 -3.60
C LEU A 130 6.46 0.52 -3.61
N ILE A 131 7.57 1.23 -3.88
CA ILE A 131 7.55 2.70 -3.93
C ILE A 131 6.56 3.19 -4.99
N PHE A 132 6.63 2.63 -6.21
CA PHE A 132 5.71 2.99 -7.29
C PHE A 132 4.25 2.68 -6.95
N ALA A 133 4.00 1.53 -6.31
CA ALA A 133 2.66 1.18 -5.85
C ALA A 133 2.11 2.19 -4.84
N HIS A 134 2.96 2.71 -3.93
CA HIS A 134 2.56 3.71 -2.95
C HIS A 134 2.37 5.12 -3.53
N ILE A 135 3.06 5.46 -4.62
CA ILE A 135 2.78 6.69 -5.38
C ILE A 135 1.37 6.61 -5.99
N ILE A 136 1.01 5.47 -6.60
CA ILE A 136 -0.33 5.22 -7.14
C ILE A 136 -1.38 5.28 -6.02
N TYR A 137 -1.08 4.65 -4.87
CA TYR A 137 -1.92 4.74 -3.67
C TYR A 137 -2.17 6.20 -3.28
N GLY A 138 -1.12 7.00 -3.13
CA GLY A 138 -1.22 8.39 -2.70
C GLY A 138 -2.04 9.24 -3.67
N PHE A 139 -1.85 9.06 -4.97
CA PHE A 139 -2.64 9.73 -6.00
C PHE A 139 -4.12 9.36 -5.93
N VAL A 140 -4.45 8.07 -5.97
CA VAL A 140 -5.85 7.60 -6.00
C VAL A 140 -6.57 7.90 -4.69
N MET A 141 -5.89 7.73 -3.56
CA MET A 141 -6.43 8.09 -2.24
C MET A 141 -6.76 9.60 -2.21
N SER A 142 -5.80 10.48 -2.54
CA SER A 142 -6.03 11.93 -2.51
C SER A 142 -7.15 12.34 -3.47
N TYR A 143 -7.18 11.75 -4.67
CA TYR A 143 -8.26 12.00 -5.63
C TYR A 143 -9.64 11.57 -5.10
N THR A 144 -9.72 10.38 -4.51
CA THR A 144 -10.96 9.88 -3.91
C THR A 144 -11.43 10.80 -2.77
N PHE A 145 -10.51 11.21 -1.90
CA PHE A 145 -10.82 12.12 -0.81
C PHE A 145 -11.28 13.51 -1.31
N TYR A 146 -10.61 14.03 -2.34
CA TYR A 146 -10.99 15.27 -3.01
C TYR A 146 -12.41 15.20 -3.58
N LEU A 147 -12.77 14.11 -4.28
CA LEU A 147 -14.12 13.93 -4.84
C LEU A 147 -15.21 13.87 -3.76
N LEU A 148 -14.90 13.28 -2.61
CA LEU A 148 -15.84 13.18 -1.49
C LEU A 148 -16.02 14.50 -0.74
N THR A 149 -14.97 15.33 -0.67
CA THR A 149 -14.98 16.57 0.12
C THR A 149 -15.26 17.83 -0.69
N GLN A 150 -15.13 17.77 -2.01
CA GLN A 150 -15.40 18.86 -2.96
C GLN A 150 -14.88 20.23 -2.51
N PRO A 151 -13.57 20.35 -2.26
CA PRO A 151 -13.01 21.64 -1.88
C PRO A 151 -13.07 22.67 -3.02
N ASP A 152 -12.89 23.94 -2.69
CA ASP A 152 -13.00 25.10 -3.59
C ASP A 152 -11.73 25.39 -4.41
N TYR A 153 -10.71 24.54 -4.32
CA TYR A 153 -9.47 24.60 -5.12
C TYR A 153 -9.39 23.44 -6.11
N SER A 154 -8.53 23.56 -7.12
CA SER A 154 -8.33 22.53 -8.15
C SER A 154 -7.50 21.35 -7.63
N PHE A 155 -7.90 20.13 -7.99
CA PHE A 155 -7.11 18.91 -7.72
C PHE A 155 -5.75 18.90 -8.42
N TRP A 156 -5.62 19.55 -9.58
CA TRP A 156 -4.42 19.47 -10.44
C TRP A 156 -3.28 20.41 -10.03
N GLN A 157 -3.35 20.99 -8.83
CA GLN A 157 -2.27 21.75 -8.21
C GLN A 157 -1.14 20.84 -7.71
#